data_AF-A0A9Q3EGE7-F1
#
_entry.id   AF-A0A9Q3EGE7-F1
#
_cell.length_a   1.000
_cell.length_b   1.000
_cell.length_c   1.000
_cell.angle_alpha   90.00
_cell.angle_beta   90.00
_cell.angle_gamma   90.00
#
_symmetry.space_group_name_H-M   'P 1'
#
loop_
_entity.id
_entity.type
_entity.pdbx_description
1 polymer ?
#
loop_
_entity_poly.entity_id
_entity_poly.type
_entity_poly.pdbx_seq_one_letter_code
_entity_poly.pdbx_strand_id
1 'polypeptide(L)'
;MNNKLLAAKYKSVLKKARPVNEPMPQDLHPPLSRDPIGTPLSLNPPISQESFKLTHERLQAVNFGPPGWSSNEEINLLKNLINLREKAIASCE
;
A
#
# COMPACT_ATOMS: atom_id res chain seq x y z
N MET A 1 -14.43 -6.86 -48.72
CA MET A 1 -14.26 -5.42 -48.98
C MET A 1 -14.01 -4.69 -47.66
N ASN A 2 -12.88 -3.98 -47.58
CA ASN A 2 -12.61 -2.80 -46.75
C ASN A 2 -12.53 -2.92 -45.22
N ASN A 3 -11.40 -3.46 -44.74
CA ASN A 3 -10.84 -3.12 -43.43
C ASN A 3 -10.42 -1.65 -43.42
N LYS A 4 -11.32 -0.75 -42.99
CA LYS A 4 -11.02 0.67 -42.83
C LYS A 4 -10.19 0.83 -41.55
N LEU A 5 -8.87 0.79 -41.70
CA LEU A 5 -7.91 1.25 -40.69
C LEU A 5 -8.37 2.65 -40.24
N LEU A 6 -8.83 2.77 -38.99
CA LEU A 6 -9.15 4.04 -38.36
C LEU A 6 -7.82 4.76 -38.06
N ALA A 7 -7.17 5.27 -39.10
CA ALA A 7 -6.06 6.18 -38.97
C ALA A 7 -6.52 7.34 -38.08
N ALA A 8 -5.78 7.60 -37.00
CA ALA A 8 -6.03 8.74 -36.12
C ALA A 8 -6.04 10.02 -36.98
N LYS A 9 -7.23 10.54 -37.28
CA LYS A 9 -7.39 11.72 -38.11
C LYS A 9 -6.63 12.87 -37.46
N TYR A 10 -5.62 13.39 -38.16
CA TYR A 10 -4.85 14.54 -37.72
C TYR A 10 -5.80 15.70 -37.41
N LYS A 11 -5.86 16.13 -36.15
CA LYS A 11 -6.65 17.30 -35.75
C LYS A 11 -5.90 18.56 -36.14
N SER A 12 -6.56 19.48 -36.85
CA SER A 12 -6.02 20.82 -37.15
C SER A 12 -5.59 21.52 -35.86
N VAL A 13 -4.55 22.35 -35.91
CA VAL A 13 -3.97 23.02 -34.72
C VAL A 13 -5.03 23.78 -33.91
N LEU A 14 -6.00 24.41 -34.57
CA LEU A 14 -7.13 25.11 -33.92
C LEU A 14 -8.04 24.20 -33.09
N LYS A 15 -8.08 22.90 -33.39
CA LYS A 15 -8.91 21.88 -32.70
C LYS A 15 -8.11 21.09 -31.66
N LYS A 16 -6.83 21.38 -31.48
CA LYS A 16 -6.00 20.77 -30.43
C LYS A 16 -6.25 21.55 -29.14
N ALA A 17 -6.68 20.86 -28.09
CA ALA A 17 -6.70 21.44 -26.76
C ALA A 17 -5.25 21.82 -26.38
N ARG A 18 -5.04 23.08 -26.04
CA ARG A 18 -3.75 23.53 -25.51
C ARG A 18 -3.79 23.33 -24.00
N PRO A 19 -2.71 22.84 -23.37
CA PRO A 19 -2.65 22.78 -21.92
C PRO A 19 -2.79 24.21 -21.40
N VAL A 20 -3.86 24.44 -20.63
CA VAL A 20 -4.03 25.67 -19.85
C VAL A 20 -3.44 25.37 -18.49
N ASN A 21 -2.62 26.28 -17.98
CA ASN A 21 -2.07 26.16 -16.64
C ASN A 21 -3.18 26.47 -15.61
N GLU A 22 -4.03 25.48 -15.35
CA GLU A 22 -5.04 25.55 -14.29
C GLU A 22 -4.48 24.92 -13.01
N PRO A 23 -4.75 25.51 -11.84
CA PRO A 23 -4.37 24.90 -10.58
C PRO A 23 -5.05 23.54 -10.41
N MET A 24 -4.34 22.59 -9.82
CA MET A 24 -4.87 21.26 -9.58
C MET A 24 -6.17 21.34 -8.75
N PRO A 25 -7.29 20.75 -9.21
CA PRO A 25 -8.54 20.77 -8.47
C PRO A 25 -8.34 20.10 -7.11
N GLN A 26 -8.58 20.84 -6.02
CA GLN A 26 -8.39 20.32 -4.66
C GLN A 26 -9.42 19.23 -4.33
N ASP A 27 -10.58 19.27 -4.97
CA ASP A 27 -11.66 18.30 -4.80
C ASP A 27 -11.37 16.94 -5.47
N LEU A 28 -10.26 16.83 -6.22
CA LEU A 28 -9.87 15.56 -6.85
C LEU A 28 -9.23 14.59 -5.87
N HIS A 29 -8.81 15.07 -4.69
CA HIS A 29 -8.30 14.22 -3.62
C HIS A 29 -9.43 13.94 -2.62
N PRO A 30 -9.99 12.72 -2.57
CA PRO A 30 -10.78 12.33 -1.40
C PRO A 30 -9.90 12.52 -0.15
N PRO A 31 -10.48 12.90 1.01
CA PRO A 31 -9.70 13.03 2.22
C PRO A 31 -9.00 11.70 2.47
N LEU A 32 -7.67 11.69 2.35
CA LEU A 32 -6.87 10.54 2.72
C LEU A 32 -7.08 10.38 4.21
N SER A 33 -7.93 9.43 4.62
CA SER A 33 -7.99 9.03 6.01
C SER A 33 -6.56 8.71 6.41
N ARG A 34 -6.05 9.40 7.43
CA ARG A 34 -4.70 9.16 7.95
C ARG A 34 -4.51 7.70 8.35
N ASP A 35 -5.61 7.02 8.66
CA ASP A 35 -5.67 5.59 8.92
C ASP A 35 -6.79 4.96 8.05
N PRO A 36 -6.47 4.47 6.84
CA PRO A 36 -7.46 3.87 5.93
C PRO A 36 -7.98 2.52 6.46
N ILE A 37 -7.32 1.99 7.47
CA ILE A 37 -7.68 0.79 8.21
C ILE A 37 -7.85 1.32 9.62
N GLY A 38 -9.06 1.32 10.19
CA GLY A 38 -9.24 1.75 11.57
C GLY A 38 -8.45 0.80 12.48
N THR A 39 -7.18 1.10 12.73
CA THR A 39 -6.30 0.38 13.64
C THR A 39 -6.36 1.12 14.96
N PRO A 40 -7.32 0.81 15.85
CA PRO A 40 -7.25 1.35 17.20
C PRO A 40 -5.92 0.90 17.78
N LEU A 41 -5.07 1.86 18.12
CA LEU A 41 -3.85 1.61 18.88
C LEU A 41 -4.30 1.11 20.26
N SER A 42 -4.55 -0.20 20.35
CA SER A 42 -4.86 -0.87 21.61
C SER A 42 -3.61 -0.79 22.48
N LEU A 43 -3.77 -0.29 23.70
CA LEU A 43 -2.71 -0.25 24.71
C LEU A 43 -2.07 -1.64 24.91
N ASN A 44 -2.86 -2.70 24.72
CA ASN A 44 -2.40 -4.07 24.73
C ASN A 44 -2.53 -4.66 23.32
N PRO A 45 -1.44 -4.79 22.55
CA PRO A 45 -1.47 -5.52 21.29
C PRO A 45 -1.82 -6.98 21.56
N PRO A 46 -2.60 -7.64 20.68
CA PRO A 46 -2.88 -9.06 20.81
C PRO A 46 -1.58 -9.89 20.78
N ILE A 47 -1.61 -11.10 21.35
CA ILE A 47 -0.44 -11.97 21.27
C ILE A 47 -0.37 -12.53 19.85
N SER A 48 0.79 -12.39 19.19
CA SER A 48 0.98 -12.93 17.85
C SER A 48 0.84 -14.44 17.86
N GLN A 49 -0.11 -14.95 17.09
CA GLN A 49 -0.24 -16.37 16.79
C GLN A 49 0.60 -16.71 15.56
N GLU A 50 1.18 -17.91 15.54
CA GLU A 50 1.87 -18.44 14.37
C GLU A 50 0.87 -18.62 13.22
N SER A 51 1.29 -18.25 12.01
CA SER A 51 0.50 -18.47 10.80
C SER A 51 1.26 -19.40 9.85
N PHE A 52 0.57 -19.87 8.81
CA PHE A 52 1.13 -20.83 7.85
C PHE A 52 2.45 -20.36 7.21
N LYS A 53 2.60 -19.06 6.89
CA LYS A 53 3.86 -18.51 6.32
C LYS A 53 4.78 -17.89 7.37
N LEU A 54 4.31 -17.69 8.59
CA LEU A 54 4.96 -16.91 9.64
C LEU A 54 5.32 -17.84 10.80
N THR A 55 6.21 -18.79 10.49
CA THR A 55 6.76 -19.76 11.45
C THR A 55 7.79 -19.12 12.38
N HIS A 56 8.02 -19.74 13.54
CA HIS A 56 9.04 -19.30 14.50
C HIS A 56 10.43 -19.12 13.86
N GLU A 57 10.83 -20.03 12.97
CA GLU A 57 12.12 -19.95 12.26
C GLU A 57 12.23 -18.68 11.40
N ARG A 58 11.15 -18.31 10.72
CA ARG A 58 11.11 -17.09 9.90
C ARG A 58 11.11 -15.84 10.76
N LEU A 59 10.43 -15.87 11.90
CA LEU A 59 10.47 -14.77 12.87
C LEU A 59 11.86 -14.53 13.44
N GLN A 60 12.65 -15.60 13.64
CA GLN A 60 14.04 -15.48 14.10
C GLN A 60 14.96 -14.89 13.03
N ALA A 61 14.66 -15.11 11.75
CA ALA A 61 15.40 -14.50 10.65
C ALA A 61 15.11 -12.99 10.49
N VAL A 62 14.01 -12.49 11.03
CA VAL A 62 13.66 -11.06 10.99
C VAL A 62 14.48 -10.30 12.03
N ASN A 63 15.26 -9.33 11.57
CA ASN A 63 16.02 -8.45 12.44
C ASN A 63 15.12 -7.31 12.96
N PHE A 64 14.84 -7.31 14.27
CA PHE A 64 14.06 -6.25 14.95
C PHE A 64 14.93 -5.10 15.49
N GLY A 65 16.17 -5.00 15.03
CA GLY A 65 17.15 -4.02 15.46
C GLY A 65 18.08 -4.55 16.57
N PRO A 66 19.03 -3.72 17.01
CA PRO A 66 19.94 -4.08 18.10
C PRO A 66 19.20 -4.31 19.43
N PRO A 67 19.82 -5.00 20.40
CA PRO A 67 19.19 -5.25 21.71
C PRO A 67 18.85 -3.91 22.39
N GLY A 68 17.60 -3.77 22.85
CA GLY A 68 17.08 -2.54 23.46
C GLY A 68 16.54 -1.50 22.47
N TRP A 69 16.58 -1.78 21.16
CA TRP A 69 16.00 -0.90 20.13
C TRP A 69 14.47 -0.88 20.16
N SER A 70 13.85 -2.03 20.43
CA SER A 70 12.40 -2.19 20.49
C SER A 70 11.99 -2.83 21.81
N SER A 71 10.89 -2.36 22.40
CA SER A 71 10.22 -3.03 23.52
C SER A 71 9.62 -4.36 23.07
N ASN A 72 9.45 -5.30 24.02
CA ASN A 72 8.76 -6.56 23.76
C ASN A 72 7.33 -6.35 23.20
N GLU A 73 6.65 -5.28 23.64
CA GLU A 73 5.32 -4.92 23.17
C GLU A 73 5.34 -4.47 21.69
N GLU A 74 6.33 -3.68 21.32
CA GLU A 74 6.53 -3.21 19.93
C GLU A 74 6.87 -4.37 19.00
N ILE A 75 7.72 -5.29 19.45
CA ILE A 75 8.05 -6.51 18.70
C ILE A 75 6.78 -7.35 18.49
N ASN A 76 5.95 -7.51 19.52
CA ASN A 76 4.69 -8.25 19.40
C ASN A 76 3.70 -7.56 18.44
N LEU A 77 3.61 -6.23 18.49
CA LEU A 77 2.81 -5.46 17.54
C LEU A 77 3.30 -5.63 16.10
N LEU A 78 4.61 -5.57 15.87
CA LEU A 78 5.21 -5.78 14.55
C LEU A 78 4.92 -7.19 14.02
N LYS A 79 5.05 -8.21 14.86
CA LYS A 79 4.70 -9.60 14.50
C LYS A 79 3.23 -9.72 14.07
N ASN A 80 2.31 -9.11 14.82
CA ASN A 80 0.89 -9.07 14.46
C ASN A 80 0.64 -8.37 13.13
N LEU A 81 1.32 -7.24 12.87
CA LEU A 81 1.17 -6.51 11.62
C LEU A 81 1.64 -7.33 10.41
N ILE A 82 2.75 -8.05 10.55
CA ILE A 82 3.23 -8.95 9.49
C ILE A 82 2.21 -10.07 9.25
N ASN A 83 1.61 -10.62 10.31
CA ASN A 83 0.56 -11.64 10.21
C ASN A 83 -0.70 -11.08 9.50
N LEU A 84 -1.21 -9.92 9.92
CA LEU A 84 -2.34 -9.25 9.27
C LEU A 84 -2.08 -8.95 7.78
N ARG A 85 -0.84 -8.62 7.44
CA ARG A 85 -0.41 -8.30 6.07
C ARG A 85 0.17 -9.48 5.31
N GLU A 86 0.06 -10.70 5.82
CA GLU A 86 0.56 -11.91 5.13
C GLU A 86 -0.02 -12.03 3.72
N LYS A 87 -1.30 -11.67 3.53
CA LYS A 87 -1.96 -11.64 2.21
C LYS A 87 -1.53 -10.47 1.33
N ALA A 88 -1.19 -9.33 1.92
CA ALA A 88 -0.78 -8.13 1.19
C ALA A 88 0.69 -8.19 0.74
N ILE A 89 1.54 -8.89 1.50
CA ILE A 89 2.95 -9.14 1.16
C ILE A 89 3.06 -10.24 0.09
N ALA A 90 2.01 -11.04 -0.12
CA ALA A 90 1.97 -12.14 -1.09
C ALA A 90 1.64 -11.72 -2.54
N SER A 91 1.95 -10.49 -2.97
CA SER A 91 1.69 -10.03 -4.35
C SER A 91 2.93 -9.90 -5.23
N CYS A 92 4.03 -10.58 -4.89
CA CYS A 92 5.16 -10.79 -5.80
C CYS A 92 5.30 -12.29 -6.06
N GLU A 93 4.51 -12.81 -6.99
CA GLU A 93 4.84 -14.00 -7.79
C GLU A 93 5.35 -13.53 -9.16
#